data_AF-A0A9D8Y4M6-F1
#
_entry.id   AF-A0A9D8Y4M6-F1
#
_cell.length_a   1.000
_cell.length_b   1.000
_cell.length_c   1.000
_cell.angle_alpha   90.00
_cell.angle_beta   90.00
_cell.angle_gamma   90.00
#
_symmetry.space_group_name_H-M   'P 1'
#
loop_
_entity.id
_entity.type
_entity.pdbx_description
1 polymer ?
#
loop_
_entity_poly.entity_id
_entity_poly.type
_entity_poly.pdbx_seq_one_letter_code
_entity_poly.pdbx_strand_id
1 'polypeptide(L)'
;MKNNDFTTEQLEFLDLWKIAADYDCLYLLDFYCYDMFDHNQTSDLTDEERADLARTARPDIFAEAIQKGYVPSSDMFGGADGQIRLC
;
A
#
# COMPACT_ATOMS: atom_id res chain seq x y z
N MET A 1 24.17 -17.51 -5.04
CA MET A 1 23.06 -16.99 -4.21
C MET A 1 22.95 -15.52 -4.54
N LYS A 2 21.87 -15.08 -5.21
CA LYS A 2 21.64 -13.65 -5.46
C LYS A 2 21.21 -13.05 -4.12
N ASN A 3 21.90 -12.01 -3.66
CA ASN A 3 21.44 -11.23 -2.52
C ASN A 3 20.09 -10.62 -2.92
N ASN A 4 19.00 -11.12 -2.34
CA ASN A 4 17.66 -10.58 -2.53
C ASN A 4 17.48 -9.32 -1.67
N ASP A 5 18.35 -8.34 -1.88
CA ASP A 5 18.16 -7.02 -1.28
C ASP A 5 17.12 -6.31 -2.15
N PHE A 6 15.87 -6.34 -1.69
CA PHE A 6 14.81 -5.52 -2.29
C PHE A 6 15.15 -4.04 -2.06
N THR A 7 14.87 -3.20 -3.05
CA THR A 7 15.00 -1.75 -2.87
C THR A 7 13.93 -1.25 -1.91
N THR A 8 14.14 -0.08 -1.31
CA THR A 8 13.14 0.53 -0.42
C THR A 8 11.80 0.73 -1.12
N GLU A 9 11.83 1.13 -2.39
CA GLU A 9 10.67 1.34 -3.25
C GLU A 9 9.88 0.04 -3.47
N GLN A 10 10.59 -1.07 -3.71
CA GLN A 10 9.98 -2.39 -3.84
C GLN A 10 9.31 -2.84 -2.54
N LEU A 11 9.94 -2.57 -1.40
CA LEU A 11 9.37 -2.90 -0.09
C LEU A 11 8.12 -2.07 0.22
N GLU A 12 8.13 -0.76 -0.08
CA GLU A 12 6.96 0.12 0.10
C GLU A 12 5.73 -0.39 -0.65
N PHE A 13 5.91 -0.76 -1.91
CA PHE A 13 4.82 -1.32 -2.71
C PHE A 13 4.37 -2.69 -2.20
N LEU A 14 5.30 -3.59 -1.87
CA LEU A 14 4.97 -4.94 -1.40
C LEU A 14 4.21 -4.93 -0.08
N ASP A 15 4.56 -4.05 0.86
CA ASP A 15 3.86 -3.90 2.12
C ASP A 15 2.41 -3.45 1.90
N LEU A 16 2.20 -2.48 1.03
CA LEU A 16 0.85 -2.01 0.70
C LEU A 16 0.05 -3.05 -0.09
N TRP A 17 0.69 -3.70 -1.07
CA TRP A 17 0.07 -4.76 -1.85
C TRP A 17 -0.40 -5.91 -0.96
N LYS A 18 0.41 -6.28 0.04
CA LYS A 18 0.03 -7.30 1.01
C LYS A 18 -1.20 -6.90 1.80
N ILE A 19 -1.26 -5.68 2.33
CA ILE A 19 -2.46 -5.19 3.05
C ILE A 19 -3.66 -5.19 2.11
N ALA A 20 -3.49 -4.72 0.88
CA ALA A 20 -4.56 -4.72 -0.10
C ALA A 20 -5.04 -6.14 -0.45
N ALA A 21 -4.15 -7.12 -0.53
CA ALA A 21 -4.51 -8.51 -0.75
C ALA A 21 -5.20 -9.14 0.46
N ASP A 22 -4.69 -8.90 1.67
CA ASP A 22 -5.23 -9.47 2.92
C ASP A 22 -6.64 -8.96 3.24
N TYR A 23 -6.98 -7.75 2.78
CA TYR A 23 -8.28 -7.10 3.04
C TYR A 23 -9.11 -6.88 1.76
N ASP A 24 -8.85 -7.60 0.67
CA ASP A 24 -9.62 -7.50 -0.59
C ASP A 24 -9.75 -6.05 -1.13
N CYS A 25 -8.70 -5.25 -1.01
CA CYS A 25 -8.59 -3.87 -1.48
C CYS A 25 -7.74 -3.72 -2.76
N LEU A 26 -7.36 -4.83 -3.42
CA LEU A 26 -6.53 -4.81 -4.63
C LEU A 26 -7.12 -3.95 -5.77
N TYR A 27 -8.46 -3.85 -5.83
CA TYR A 27 -9.15 -3.00 -6.81
C TYR A 27 -8.74 -1.52 -6.72
N LEU A 28 -8.30 -1.05 -5.54
CA LEU A 28 -7.80 0.31 -5.38
C LEU A 28 -6.44 0.47 -6.06
N LEU A 29 -5.57 -0.53 -5.97
CA LEU A 29 -4.29 -0.50 -6.69
C LEU A 29 -4.52 -0.49 -8.21
N ASP A 30 -5.48 -1.26 -8.71
CA ASP A 30 -5.84 -1.25 -10.13
C ASP A 30 -6.40 0.11 -10.57
N PHE A 31 -7.26 0.72 -9.74
CA PHE A 31 -7.78 2.07 -9.98
C PHE A 31 -6.66 3.11 -10.08
N TYR A 32 -5.77 3.14 -9.08
CA TYR A 32 -4.65 4.09 -9.06
C TYR A 32 -3.63 3.83 -10.18
N CYS A 33 -3.42 2.57 -10.56
CA CYS A 33 -2.56 2.21 -11.69
C CYS A 33 -3.05 2.84 -13.00
N TYR A 34 -4.36 2.74 -13.24
CA TYR A 34 -4.99 3.30 -14.42
C TYR A 34 -5.03 4.83 -14.36
N ASP A 35 -5.45 5.42 -13.23
CA ASP A 35 -5.60 6.87 -13.08
C ASP A 35 -4.26 7.62 -13.19
N MET A 36 -3.20 7.09 -12.58
CA MET A 36 -1.90 7.78 -12.52
C MET A 36 -1.02 7.52 -13.75
N PHE A 37 -1.09 6.31 -14.33
CA PHE A 37 -0.11 5.88 -15.33
C PHE A 37 -0.73 5.32 -16.62
N ASP A 38 -2.07 5.30 -16.76
CA ASP A 38 -2.78 4.74 -17.91
C ASP A 38 -2.43 3.25 -18.15
N HIS A 39 -2.14 2.52 -17.06
CA HIS A 39 -1.80 1.10 -17.08
C HIS A 39 -2.90 0.25 -16.46
N ASN A 40 -3.11 -0.94 -17.02
CA ASN A 40 -4.11 -1.89 -16.54
C ASN A 40 -3.54 -2.92 -15.56
N GLN A 41 -2.22 -2.95 -15.36
CA GLN A 41 -1.54 -3.90 -14.48
C GLN A 41 -0.38 -3.22 -13.77
N THR A 42 -0.31 -3.36 -12.44
CA THR A 42 0.80 -2.81 -11.66
C THR A 42 2.15 -3.48 -12.01
N SER A 43 2.13 -4.64 -12.65
CA SER A 43 3.34 -5.33 -13.14
C SER A 43 4.05 -4.58 -14.27
N ASP A 44 3.34 -3.72 -15.00
CA ASP A 44 3.90 -2.96 -16.11
C ASP A 44 4.62 -1.69 -15.63
N LEU A 45 4.38 -1.28 -14.39
CA LEU A 45 5.03 -0.13 -13.75
C LEU A 45 6.48 -0.46 -13.34
N THR A 46 7.33 0.55 -13.45
CA THR A 46 8.68 0.55 -12.86
C THR A 46 8.62 0.55 -11.34
N ASP A 47 9.73 0.22 -10.67
CA ASP A 47 9.78 0.19 -9.21
C ASP A 47 9.53 1.58 -8.59
N GLU A 48 9.97 2.65 -9.26
CA GLU A 48 9.71 4.04 -8.84
C GLU A 48 8.23 4.39 -8.95
N GLU A 49 7.59 4.06 -10.08
CA GLU A 49 6.16 4.29 -10.30
C GLU A 49 5.29 3.46 -9.34
N ARG A 50 5.70 2.23 -9.01
CA ARG A 50 5.02 1.42 -7.99
C ARG A 50 5.11 2.04 -6.60
N ALA A 51 6.25 2.63 -6.25
CA ALA A 51 6.38 3.35 -4.98
C ALA A 51 5.51 4.61 -4.95
N ASP A 52 5.45 5.38 -6.05
CA ASP A 52 4.57 6.54 -6.16
C ASP A 52 3.09 6.15 -6.11
N LEU A 53 2.71 5.06 -6.79
CA LEU A 53 1.38 4.46 -6.69
C LEU A 53 1.08 4.08 -5.25
N ALA A 54 2.00 3.38 -4.58
CA ALA A 54 1.83 2.95 -3.21
C ALA A 54 1.62 4.14 -2.27
N ARG A 55 2.45 5.20 -2.38
CA ARG A 55 2.31 6.41 -1.55
C ARG A 55 0.96 7.09 -1.74
N THR A 56 0.45 7.12 -2.97
CA THR A 56 -0.82 7.77 -3.31
C THR A 56 -2.02 6.93 -2.89
N ALA A 57 -1.99 5.61 -3.12
CA ALA A 57 -3.07 4.69 -2.79
C ALA A 57 -3.13 4.32 -1.30
N ARG A 58 -2.04 4.54 -0.55
CA ARG A 58 -1.91 4.20 0.87
C ARG A 58 -3.08 4.67 1.74
N PRO A 59 -3.46 5.96 1.79
CA PRO A 59 -4.55 6.40 2.66
C PRO A 59 -5.87 5.66 2.41
N ASP A 60 -6.21 5.44 1.14
CA ASP A 60 -7.47 4.80 0.75
C ASP A 60 -7.47 3.31 1.05
N ILE A 61 -6.38 2.61 0.75
CA ILE A 61 -6.24 1.18 1.07
C ILE A 61 -6.30 0.97 2.58
N PHE A 62 -5.64 1.83 3.37
CA PHE A 62 -5.72 1.73 4.82
C PHE A 62 -7.13 2.04 5.34
N ALA A 63 -7.81 3.06 4.80
CA ALA A 63 -9.17 3.39 5.21
C ALA A 63 -10.16 2.24 4.93
N GLU A 64 -10.04 1.60 3.77
CA GLU A 64 -10.87 0.45 3.39
C GLU A 64 -10.50 -0.79 4.22
N ALA A 65 -9.21 -1.05 4.42
CA ALA A 65 -8.75 -2.16 5.25
C ALA A 65 -9.23 -2.00 6.71
N ILE A 66 -9.19 -0.78 7.29
CA ILE A 66 -9.67 -0.50 8.65
C ILE A 66 -11.17 -0.81 8.77
N GLN A 67 -11.98 -0.42 7.79
CA GLN A 67 -13.41 -0.76 7.74
C GLN A 67 -13.64 -2.28 7.73
N LYS A 68 -12.71 -3.03 7.14
CA LYS A 68 -12.73 -4.50 7.07
C LYS A 68 -12.05 -5.18 8.26
N GLY A 69 -11.62 -4.43 9.27
CA GLY A 69 -11.05 -4.96 10.51
C GLY A 69 -9.52 -4.95 10.58
N TYR A 70 -8.83 -4.26 9.68
CA TYR A 70 -7.39 -4.03 9.81
C TYR A 70 -7.12 -3.14 11.02
N VAL A 71 -6.26 -3.63 11.91
CA VAL A 71 -5.75 -2.85 13.02
C VAL A 71 -4.33 -2.44 12.67
N PRO A 72 -4.07 -1.15 12.37
CA PRO A 72 -2.72 -0.71 12.07
C PRO A 72 -1.83 -0.96 13.30
N SER A 73 -0.73 -1.68 13.09
CA SER A 73 0.30 -1.80 14.11
C SER A 73 0.87 -0.41 14.39
N SER A 74 1.00 -0.06 15.68
CA SER A 74 1.48 1.26 16.14
C SER A 74 2.84 1.67 15.57
N ASP A 75 3.61 0.73 15.02
CA ASP A 75 4.91 0.96 14.38
C ASP A 75 4.82 1.41 12.90
N MET A 76 3.68 1.26 12.23
CA MET A 76 3.52 1.62 10.80
C MET A 76 3.25 3.11 10.55
N PHE A 77 2.74 3.81 11.56
CA PHE A 77 2.56 5.26 11.54
C PHE A 77 3.59 5.85 12.49
N GLY A 78 4.81 6.11 11.99
CA GLY A 78 5.86 6.74 12.77
C GLY A 78 5.39 8.07 13.37
N GLY A 79 4.99 8.05 14.65
CA GLY A 79 4.46 9.22 15.33
C GLY A 79 3.83 8.85 16.66
N ALA A 80 4.43 9.35 17.74
CA ALA A 80 4.04 9.16 19.12
C ALA A 80 2.57 9.51 19.42
N ASP A 81 2.07 8.87 20.47
CA ASP A 81 0.86 9.20 21.24
C ASP A 81 -0.52 8.95 20.60
N GLY A 82 -1.08 7.78 20.96
CA GLY A 82 -2.32 7.76 21.74
C GLY A 82 -3.65 7.96 21.02
N GLN A 83 -4.54 6.98 21.21
CA GLN A 83 -5.99 7.02 20.95
C GLN A 83 -6.44 6.94 19.49
N ILE A 84 -6.57 5.71 19.03
CA ILE A 84 -7.66 5.35 18.11
C ILE A 84 -8.98 5.55 18.88
N ARG A 85 -9.63 6.71 18.73
CA ARG A 85 -11.05 6.88 19.10
C ARG A 85 -11.89 6.42 17.91
N LEU A 86 -12.43 5.21 17.99
CA LEU A 86 -13.65 4.86 17.26
C LEU A 86 -14.81 5.62 17.94
N CYS A 87 -15.45 6.51 17.19
CA CYS A 87 -16.77 7.05 17.49
C CYS A 87 -17.74 6.52 16.44
#